data_AF-A0A0G4H2R5-F1
#
_entry.id   AF-A0A0G4H2R5-F1
#
_cell.length_a   1.000
_cell.length_b   1.000
_cell.length_c   1.000
_cell.angle_alpha   90.00
_cell.angle_beta   90.00
_cell.angle_gamma   90.00
#
_symmetry.space_group_name_H-M   'P 1'
#
loop_
_entity.id
_entity.type
_entity.pdbx_description
1 polymer ?
#
loop_
_entity_poly.entity_id
_entity_poly.type
_entity_poly.pdbx_seq_one_letter_code
_entity_poly.pdbx_strand_id
1 'polypeptide(L)'
;MLGRLLGVTYAESLGVSRDAADWDQTDESARLYVRSSESDRANETAVAIAAGWFGHDECALGGGEEMGDLCRHVRRCVHTYNGTGHDPLLRGYKSRRAKQLLKDKKRSPEWQHLARQFDREIRLANRVLALDEHEGDLSVVRKLRSVIGAYEYHSIKLPVAMSEEELAGVREGARAYLSRLYEGEKLSWFAAGSLMKYVCDTFTHVHSSAEATRFGLLVGHDSTLLALQSALLIDSPAIRLPQFGSMVEVRLYQDTTSASDGVESVCLGPAGEGFDGDIAGRGDLSIEWVFDGRLMDGGPTGGRLTDLCSVVDARLERYGDPAA
;
A
#
# COMPACT_ATOMS: atom_id res chain seq x y z
N MET A 1 5.51 6.15 -16.60
CA MET A 1 6.90 5.95 -16.08
C MET A 1 7.01 4.75 -15.13
N LEU A 2 6.38 4.76 -13.95
CA LEU A 2 6.53 3.66 -12.96
C LEU A 2 6.16 2.28 -13.56
N GLY A 3 5.03 2.18 -14.26
CA GLY A 3 4.64 0.92 -14.93
C GLY A 3 5.68 0.40 -15.90
N ARG A 4 6.29 1.28 -16.69
CA ARG A 4 7.36 0.94 -17.63
C ARG A 4 8.60 0.41 -16.89
N LEU A 5 8.96 1.06 -15.78
CA LEU A 5 10.08 0.62 -14.94
C LEU A 5 9.80 -0.79 -14.40
N LEU A 6 8.63 -1.02 -13.81
CA LEU A 6 8.24 -2.33 -13.28
C LEU A 6 8.25 -3.41 -14.37
N GLY A 7 7.70 -3.12 -15.55
CA GLY A 7 7.69 -4.05 -16.68
C GLY A 7 9.11 -4.38 -17.16
N VAL A 8 10.00 -3.40 -17.26
CA VAL A 8 11.42 -3.64 -17.62
C VAL A 8 12.14 -4.43 -16.54
N THR A 9 11.88 -4.15 -15.26
CA THR A 9 12.58 -4.77 -14.13
C THR A 9 12.15 -6.22 -13.91
N TYR A 10 10.86 -6.54 -14.04
CA TYR A 10 10.31 -7.80 -13.55
C TYR A 10 9.75 -8.74 -14.62
N ALA A 11 9.38 -8.24 -15.80
CA ALA A 11 8.69 -9.07 -16.78
C ALA A 11 9.51 -10.29 -17.21
N GLU A 12 10.78 -10.08 -17.54
CA GLU A 12 11.67 -11.15 -18.00
C GLU A 12 11.98 -12.14 -16.87
N SER A 13 12.37 -11.64 -15.69
CA SER A 13 12.74 -12.50 -14.55
C SER A 13 11.57 -13.34 -14.03
N LEU A 14 10.33 -12.85 -14.20
CA LEU A 14 9.11 -13.54 -13.77
C LEU A 14 8.39 -14.28 -14.88
N GLY A 15 8.91 -14.22 -16.12
CA GLY A 15 8.25 -14.76 -17.30
C GLY A 15 6.84 -14.21 -17.48
N VAL A 16 6.61 -12.94 -17.16
CA VAL A 16 5.33 -12.23 -17.31
C VAL A 16 5.36 -11.46 -18.62
N SER A 17 4.38 -11.67 -19.51
CA SER A 17 4.35 -10.94 -20.78
C SER A 17 4.16 -9.43 -20.56
N ARG A 18 4.73 -8.65 -21.48
CA ARG A 18 4.50 -7.21 -21.63
C ARG A 18 3.60 -6.89 -22.82
N ASP A 19 3.16 -7.90 -23.56
CA ASP A 19 2.18 -7.71 -24.62
C ASP A 19 0.78 -7.70 -23.99
N ALA A 20 0.00 -6.67 -24.29
CA ALA A 20 -1.40 -6.60 -23.86
C ALA A 20 -2.27 -7.63 -24.58
N ALA A 21 -1.89 -8.07 -25.78
CA ALA A 21 -2.63 -9.08 -26.55
C ALA A 21 -2.52 -10.49 -25.95
N ASP A 22 -1.43 -10.77 -25.23
CA ASP A 22 -1.21 -12.05 -24.54
C ASP A 22 -2.05 -12.20 -23.26
N TRP A 23 -2.88 -11.20 -22.94
CA TRP A 23 -3.52 -11.05 -21.66
C TRP A 23 -5.03 -11.27 -21.78
N ASP A 24 -5.51 -12.51 -21.67
CA ASP A 24 -6.94 -12.78 -21.65
C ASP A 24 -7.45 -12.98 -20.22
N GLN A 25 -8.53 -12.27 -19.85
CA GLN A 25 -9.06 -12.25 -18.48
C GLN A 25 -9.67 -13.59 -18.05
N THR A 26 -9.94 -14.46 -19.00
CA THR A 26 -10.52 -15.78 -18.75
C THR A 26 -9.46 -16.82 -18.40
N ASP A 27 -8.18 -16.49 -18.54
CA ASP A 27 -7.10 -17.40 -18.23
C ASP A 27 -6.64 -17.18 -16.78
N GLU A 28 -7.00 -18.12 -15.91
CA GLU A 28 -6.52 -18.18 -14.51
C GLU A 28 -4.98 -18.26 -14.43
N SER A 29 -4.29 -18.52 -15.55
CA SER A 29 -2.84 -18.45 -15.68
C SER A 29 -2.27 -17.04 -15.85
N ALA A 30 -3.09 -15.98 -15.76
CA ALA A 30 -2.63 -14.60 -15.84
C ALA A 30 -1.54 -14.31 -14.80
N ARG A 31 -0.29 -14.25 -15.27
CA ARG A 31 0.89 -14.05 -14.42
C ARG A 31 1.01 -12.63 -13.85
N LEU A 32 0.14 -11.71 -14.26
CA LEU A 32 0.04 -10.33 -13.77
C LEU A 32 -1.35 -10.12 -13.14
N TYR A 33 -1.43 -9.55 -11.94
CA TYR A 33 -2.66 -9.10 -11.33
C TYR A 33 -2.57 -7.61 -10.98
N VAL A 34 -3.63 -6.84 -11.27
CA VAL A 34 -3.70 -5.43 -10.86
C VAL A 34 -5.02 -5.18 -10.17
N ARG A 35 -4.96 -4.67 -8.93
CA ARG A 35 -6.14 -4.27 -8.15
C ARG A 35 -5.99 -2.86 -7.61
N SER A 36 -7.09 -2.11 -7.64
CA SER A 36 -7.19 -0.81 -6.99
C SER A 36 -8.25 -0.82 -5.88
N SER A 37 -8.13 0.12 -4.94
CA SER A 37 -9.26 0.45 -4.07
C SER A 37 -10.41 1.04 -4.88
N GLU A 38 -11.55 1.26 -4.23
CA GLU A 38 -12.75 1.81 -4.86
C GLU A 38 -12.66 3.31 -5.21
N SER A 39 -11.52 3.97 -4.97
CA SER A 39 -11.38 5.40 -5.26
C SER A 39 -10.89 5.66 -6.68
N ASP A 40 -11.50 6.62 -7.37
CA ASP A 40 -11.14 7.01 -8.75
C ASP A 40 -9.64 7.25 -8.92
N ARG A 41 -9.02 7.99 -7.99
CA ARG A 41 -7.57 8.27 -8.04
C ARG A 41 -6.70 7.00 -7.98
N ALA A 42 -7.12 5.99 -7.22
CA ALA A 42 -6.38 4.74 -7.10
C ALA A 42 -6.60 3.88 -8.35
N ASN A 43 -7.83 3.86 -8.86
CA ASN A 43 -8.15 3.18 -10.12
C ASN A 43 -7.37 3.77 -11.29
N GLU A 44 -7.41 5.09 -11.49
CA GLU A 44 -6.67 5.77 -12.57
C GLU A 44 -5.15 5.59 -12.42
N THR A 45 -4.64 5.57 -11.18
CA THR A 45 -3.23 5.23 -10.94
C THR A 45 -2.92 3.79 -11.35
N ALA A 46 -3.78 2.83 -11.01
CA ALA A 46 -3.60 1.43 -11.41
C ALA A 46 -3.65 1.24 -12.93
N VAL A 47 -4.59 1.91 -13.61
CA VAL A 47 -4.70 1.92 -15.07
C VAL A 47 -3.44 2.53 -15.69
N ALA A 48 -2.95 3.65 -15.17
CA ALA A 48 -1.73 4.29 -15.68
C ALA A 48 -0.48 3.43 -15.48
N ILE A 49 -0.38 2.69 -14.37
CA ILE A 49 0.73 1.76 -14.15
C ILE A 49 0.60 0.55 -15.09
N ALA A 50 -0.58 -0.04 -15.25
CA ALA A 50 -0.81 -1.13 -16.18
C ALA A 50 -0.50 -0.72 -17.63
N ALA A 51 -0.99 0.45 -18.05
CA ALA A 51 -0.68 1.04 -19.36
C ALA A 51 0.84 1.15 -19.58
N GLY A 52 1.58 1.66 -18.59
CA GLY A 52 3.04 1.75 -18.66
C GLY A 52 3.73 0.39 -18.71
N TRP A 53 3.21 -0.64 -18.03
CA TRP A 53 3.74 -2.01 -18.07
C TRP A 53 3.77 -2.55 -19.51
N PHE A 54 2.64 -2.42 -20.19
CA PHE A 54 2.44 -2.84 -21.57
C PHE A 54 3.08 -1.89 -22.61
N GLY A 55 3.71 -0.79 -22.17
CA GLY A 55 4.36 0.16 -23.07
C GLY A 55 3.41 1.12 -23.79
N HIS A 56 2.17 1.23 -23.32
CA HIS A 56 1.08 2.01 -23.91
C HIS A 56 0.73 3.23 -23.05
N ASP A 57 1.70 4.13 -22.83
CA ASP A 57 1.51 5.31 -21.96
C ASP A 57 0.34 6.21 -22.42
N GLU A 58 -0.05 6.13 -23.71
CA GLU A 58 -1.21 6.81 -24.30
C GLU A 58 -2.54 6.44 -23.61
N CYS A 59 -2.66 5.24 -23.04
CA CYS A 59 -3.89 4.78 -22.39
C CYS A 59 -4.10 5.39 -20.99
N ALA A 60 -3.09 6.08 -20.43
CA ALA A 60 -3.14 6.66 -19.10
C ALA A 60 -3.87 8.02 -19.01
N LEU A 61 -4.15 8.68 -20.14
CA LEU A 61 -4.60 10.09 -20.15
C LEU A 61 -6.12 10.31 -20.20
N GLY A 62 -6.92 9.25 -20.36
CA GLY A 62 -8.38 9.29 -20.22
C GLY A 62 -9.16 10.07 -21.29
N GLY A 63 -10.03 9.36 -22.02
CA GLY A 63 -11.39 9.85 -22.33
C GLY A 63 -11.59 10.71 -23.59
N GLY A 64 -11.46 10.08 -24.76
CA GLY A 64 -12.18 10.49 -25.98
C GLY A 64 -12.99 9.32 -26.53
N GLU A 65 -14.01 9.58 -27.38
CA GLU A 65 -14.79 8.53 -28.06
C GLU A 65 -13.92 7.57 -28.89
N GLU A 66 -12.70 7.97 -29.25
CA GLU A 66 -11.68 7.15 -29.91
C GLU A 66 -10.80 6.37 -28.93
N MET A 67 -11.36 5.86 -27.83
CA MET A 67 -10.61 4.95 -26.97
C MET A 67 -10.44 3.60 -27.69
N GLY A 68 -9.29 3.43 -28.36
CA GLY A 68 -8.92 2.23 -29.10
C GLY A 68 -9.06 0.94 -28.26
N ASP A 69 -9.26 -0.20 -28.93
CA ASP A 69 -9.51 -1.50 -28.28
C ASP A 69 -8.49 -1.83 -27.18
N LEU A 70 -7.23 -1.44 -27.39
CA LEU A 70 -6.13 -1.62 -26.47
C LEU A 70 -6.30 -0.87 -25.13
N CYS A 71 -6.75 0.38 -25.12
CA CYS A 71 -6.94 1.12 -23.86
C CYS A 71 -8.17 0.60 -23.09
N ARG A 72 -9.19 0.13 -23.81
CA ARG A 72 -10.30 -0.62 -23.19
C ARG A 72 -9.81 -1.93 -22.60
N HIS A 73 -8.89 -2.60 -23.28
CA HIS A 73 -8.25 -3.82 -22.79
C HIS A 73 -7.51 -3.55 -21.49
N VAL A 74 -6.54 -2.62 -21.46
CA VAL A 74 -5.77 -2.26 -20.24
C VAL A 74 -6.67 -1.89 -19.05
N ARG A 75 -7.78 -1.18 -19.29
CA ARG A 75 -8.72 -0.84 -18.21
C ARG A 75 -9.46 -2.05 -17.66
N ARG A 76 -9.81 -3.03 -18.50
CA ARG A 76 -10.38 -4.29 -18.04
C ARG A 76 -9.40 -5.03 -17.13
N CYS A 77 -8.09 -4.91 -17.39
CA CYS A 77 -7.03 -5.51 -16.59
C CYS A 77 -6.94 -5.06 -15.13
N VAL A 78 -7.62 -3.98 -14.76
CA VAL A 78 -7.60 -3.44 -13.41
C VAL A 78 -8.84 -3.88 -12.64
N HIS A 79 -8.65 -4.74 -11.65
CA HIS A 79 -9.71 -5.15 -10.73
C HIS A 79 -9.98 -4.03 -9.73
N THR A 80 -11.12 -3.36 -9.89
CA THR A 80 -11.58 -2.38 -8.90
C THR A 80 -12.46 -3.06 -7.88
N TYR A 81 -12.23 -2.78 -6.60
CA TYR A 81 -13.13 -3.25 -5.55
C TYR A 81 -14.52 -2.63 -5.72
N ASN A 82 -15.53 -3.48 -5.96
CA ASN A 82 -16.93 -3.09 -6.20
C ASN A 82 -17.88 -3.58 -5.08
N GLY A 83 -17.34 -4.04 -3.95
CA GLY A 83 -18.14 -4.54 -2.84
C GLY A 83 -18.86 -3.43 -2.07
N THR A 84 -19.80 -3.82 -1.20
CA THR A 84 -20.50 -2.87 -0.33
C THR A 84 -19.56 -2.35 0.76
N GLY A 85 -19.25 -1.06 0.73
CA GLY A 85 -18.42 -0.41 1.75
C GLY A 85 -17.02 -0.07 1.24
N HIS A 86 -16.02 -0.18 2.10
CA HIS A 86 -14.62 0.13 1.77
C HIS A 86 -13.86 -1.16 1.49
N ASP A 87 -12.91 -1.12 0.55
CA ASP A 87 -12.04 -2.28 0.29
C ASP A 87 -11.32 -2.72 1.59
N PRO A 88 -11.61 -3.92 2.15
CA PRO A 88 -10.99 -4.36 3.40
C PRO A 88 -9.48 -4.58 3.24
N LEU A 89 -9.01 -4.89 2.03
CA LEU A 89 -7.59 -5.12 1.73
C LEU A 89 -6.83 -3.80 1.70
N LEU A 90 -7.31 -2.83 0.92
CA LEU A 90 -6.59 -1.58 0.65
C LEU A 90 -7.04 -0.42 1.53
N ARG A 91 -8.15 -0.58 2.26
CA ARG A 91 -8.72 0.40 3.17
C ARG A 91 -9.14 -0.21 4.50
N GLY A 92 -8.42 -1.23 5.00
CA GLY A 92 -8.66 -1.82 6.33
C GLY A 92 -8.73 -0.77 7.45
N TYR A 93 -7.98 0.34 7.34
CA TYR A 93 -8.06 1.50 8.26
C TYR A 93 -9.45 2.17 8.34
N LYS A 94 -10.37 1.86 7.42
CA LYS A 94 -11.77 2.31 7.42
C LYS A 94 -12.72 1.31 8.08
N SER A 95 -12.25 0.15 8.53
CA SER A 95 -13.04 -0.80 9.30
C SER A 95 -13.61 -0.14 10.55
N ARG A 96 -14.77 -0.62 11.02
CA ARG A 96 -15.42 -0.07 12.22
C ARG A 96 -14.49 -0.12 13.42
N ARG A 97 -13.75 -1.23 13.56
CA ARG A 97 -12.84 -1.47 14.67
C ARG A 97 -11.59 -0.59 14.61
N ALA A 98 -10.95 -0.44 13.44
CA ALA A 98 -9.84 0.49 13.27
C ALA A 98 -10.27 1.95 13.54
N LYS A 99 -11.43 2.37 13.04
CA LYS A 99 -11.98 3.72 13.30
C LYS A 99 -12.20 3.97 14.79
N GLN A 100 -12.75 3.00 15.52
CA GLN A 100 -12.98 3.12 16.96
C GLN A 100 -11.66 3.22 17.73
N LEU A 101 -10.70 2.33 17.45
CA LEU A 101 -9.37 2.37 18.08
C LEU A 101 -8.64 3.68 17.79
N LEU A 102 -8.74 4.20 16.58
CA LEU A 102 -8.18 5.49 16.21
C LEU A 102 -8.82 6.64 16.98
N LYS A 103 -10.14 6.60 17.16
CA LYS A 103 -10.88 7.60 17.95
C LYS A 103 -10.45 7.58 19.42
N ASP A 104 -10.29 6.39 19.99
CA ASP A 104 -9.85 6.22 21.37
C ASP A 104 -8.39 6.68 21.54
N LYS A 105 -7.52 6.35 20.58
CA LYS A 105 -6.15 6.85 20.53
C LYS A 105 -6.09 8.37 20.50
N LYS A 106 -6.88 9.02 19.65
CA LYS A 106 -6.93 10.48 19.56
C LYS A 106 -7.43 11.17 20.84
N ARG A 107 -8.08 10.43 21.73
CA ARG A 107 -8.54 10.91 23.04
C ARG A 107 -7.53 10.65 24.16
N SER A 108 -6.43 9.93 23.88
CA SER A 108 -5.46 9.57 24.90
C SER A 108 -4.64 10.77 25.38
N PRO A 109 -4.12 10.76 26.62
CA PRO A 109 -3.27 11.82 27.15
C PRO A 109 -2.02 12.07 26.29
N GLU A 110 -1.43 11.01 25.72
CA GLU A 110 -0.26 11.08 24.86
C GLU A 110 -0.58 11.82 23.56
N TRP A 111 -1.73 11.53 22.95
CA TRP A 111 -2.18 12.24 21.75
C TRP A 111 -2.48 13.71 22.03
N GLN A 112 -3.13 14.01 23.15
CA GLN A 112 -3.38 15.38 23.58
C GLN A 112 -2.07 16.13 23.88
N HIS A 113 -1.08 15.46 24.46
CA HIS A 113 0.24 16.04 24.66
C HIS A 113 0.92 16.37 23.34
N LEU A 114 0.88 15.45 22.37
CA LEU A 114 1.39 15.68 21.02
C LEU A 114 0.69 16.87 20.35
N ALA A 115 -0.64 16.94 20.41
CA ALA A 115 -1.38 18.05 19.83
C ALA A 115 -0.98 19.40 20.45
N ARG A 116 -0.73 19.45 21.76
CA ARG A 116 -0.24 20.67 22.44
C ARG A 116 1.15 21.09 21.99
N GLN A 117 2.04 20.15 21.66
CA GLN A 117 3.37 20.47 21.13
C GLN A 117 3.31 21.20 19.78
N PHE A 118 2.24 20.97 19.00
CA PHE A 118 2.03 21.54 17.67
C PHE A 118 0.84 22.52 17.60
N ASP A 119 0.49 23.13 18.74
CA ASP A 119 -0.66 24.03 18.86
C ASP A 119 -0.53 25.29 17.97
N ARG A 120 0.71 25.77 17.76
CA ARG A 120 1.01 26.85 16.81
C ARG A 120 0.68 26.43 15.38
N GLU A 121 1.11 25.25 14.96
CA GLU A 121 0.92 24.70 13.62
C GLU A 121 -0.56 24.37 13.37
N ILE A 122 -1.29 23.92 14.40
CA ILE A 122 -2.73 23.70 14.34
C ILE A 122 -3.45 25.03 14.07
N ARG A 123 -3.12 26.11 14.79
CA ARG A 123 -3.71 27.44 14.53
C ARG A 123 -3.37 27.96 13.14
N LEU A 124 -2.10 27.82 12.73
CA LEU A 124 -1.65 28.17 11.38
C LEU A 124 -2.45 27.42 10.31
N ALA A 125 -2.62 26.11 10.46
CA ALA A 125 -3.34 25.28 9.52
C ALA A 125 -4.82 25.62 9.42
N ASN A 126 -5.50 25.84 10.54
CA ASN A 126 -6.89 26.30 10.55
C ASN A 126 -7.04 27.65 9.82
N ARG A 127 -6.11 28.59 10.05
CA ARG A 127 -6.12 29.90 9.38
C ARG A 127 -5.89 29.78 7.88
N VAL A 128 -4.88 29.03 7.45
CA VAL A 128 -4.52 28.90 6.03
C VAL A 128 -5.59 28.15 5.24
N LEU A 129 -6.19 27.11 5.84
CA LEU A 129 -7.25 26.33 5.22
C LEU A 129 -8.63 26.98 5.32
N ALA A 130 -8.76 28.11 6.02
CA ALA A 130 -10.03 28.81 6.27
C ALA A 130 -11.13 27.86 6.75
N LEU A 131 -10.84 27.00 7.73
CA LEU A 131 -11.83 26.08 8.29
C LEU A 131 -12.75 26.83 9.26
N ASP A 132 -14.05 26.82 8.97
CA ASP A 132 -15.10 27.50 9.75
C ASP A 132 -15.23 26.94 11.18
N GLU A 133 -14.96 25.65 11.35
CA GLU A 133 -14.85 25.00 12.66
C GLU A 133 -13.37 24.83 13.00
N HIS A 134 -12.93 25.40 14.13
CA HIS A 134 -11.58 25.18 14.63
C HIS A 134 -11.38 23.70 14.98
N GLU A 135 -10.81 22.95 14.04
CA GLU A 135 -10.30 21.61 14.31
C GLU A 135 -9.07 21.76 15.23
N GLY A 136 -9.28 21.57 16.53
CA GLY A 136 -8.22 21.55 17.55
C GLY A 136 -7.37 20.28 17.54
N ASP A 137 -7.35 19.53 16.43
CA ASP A 137 -6.65 18.25 16.31
C ASP A 137 -5.54 18.35 15.26
N LEU A 138 -4.45 17.64 15.52
CA LEU A 138 -3.27 17.61 14.66
C LEU A 138 -3.55 17.10 13.23
N SER A 139 -4.71 16.47 12.98
CA SER A 139 -5.14 16.11 11.63
C SER A 139 -5.29 17.29 10.67
N VAL A 140 -5.55 18.50 11.18
CA VAL A 140 -5.61 19.72 10.35
C VAL A 140 -4.23 20.07 9.78
N VAL A 141 -3.17 19.85 10.55
CA VAL A 141 -1.78 20.07 10.11
C VAL A 141 -1.43 19.10 8.98
N ARG A 142 -1.85 17.83 9.09
CA ARG A 142 -1.73 16.85 8.00
C ARG A 142 -2.48 17.28 6.74
N LYS A 143 -3.70 17.83 6.87
CA LYS A 143 -4.48 18.35 5.73
C LYS A 143 -3.72 19.49 5.05
N LEU A 144 -3.21 20.47 5.82
CA LEU A 144 -2.43 21.57 5.26
C LEU A 144 -1.16 21.05 4.56
N ARG A 145 -0.42 20.12 5.17
CA ARG A 145 0.74 19.47 4.51
C ARG A 145 0.37 18.84 3.17
N SER A 146 -0.82 18.23 3.07
CA SER A 146 -1.28 17.60 1.83
C SER A 146 -1.56 18.65 0.74
N VAL A 147 -2.14 19.79 1.11
CA VAL A 147 -2.32 20.94 0.21
C VAL A 147 -0.97 21.46 -0.25
N ILE A 148 -0.04 21.71 0.68
CA ILE A 148 1.32 22.19 0.35
C ILE A 148 2.00 21.23 -0.64
N GLY A 149 1.97 19.93 -0.35
CA GLY A 149 2.56 18.92 -1.23
C GLY A 149 1.95 18.87 -2.63
N ALA A 150 0.66 19.16 -2.79
CA ALA A 150 0.03 19.24 -4.10
C ALA A 150 0.54 20.46 -4.91
N TYR A 151 0.64 21.62 -4.28
CA TYR A 151 1.19 22.82 -4.93
C TYR A 151 2.66 22.63 -5.32
N GLU A 152 3.47 22.08 -4.42
CA GLU A 152 4.87 21.76 -4.68
C GLU A 152 5.02 20.77 -5.84
N TYR A 153 4.21 19.70 -5.85
CA TYR A 153 4.22 18.69 -6.92
C TYR A 153 3.93 19.30 -8.29
N HIS A 154 2.97 20.23 -8.37
CA HIS A 154 2.62 20.90 -9.62
C HIS A 154 3.50 22.12 -9.94
N SER A 155 4.51 22.42 -9.12
CA SER A 155 5.34 23.63 -9.26
C SER A 155 4.52 24.94 -9.28
N ILE A 156 3.40 24.95 -8.54
CA ILE A 156 2.51 26.11 -8.41
C ILE A 156 2.81 26.82 -7.09
N LYS A 157 2.82 28.16 -7.11
CA LYS A 157 2.99 28.96 -5.88
C LYS A 157 1.80 28.78 -4.95
N LEU A 158 2.07 28.66 -3.65
CA LEU A 158 1.02 28.67 -2.64
C LEU A 158 0.23 29.99 -2.69
N PRO A 159 -1.10 29.94 -2.54
CA PRO A 159 -1.93 31.15 -2.54
C PRO A 159 -1.74 31.99 -1.28
N VAL A 160 -1.21 31.39 -0.21
CA VAL A 160 -0.88 32.05 1.05
C VAL A 160 0.64 32.00 1.24
N ALA A 161 1.24 33.17 1.47
CA ALA A 161 2.66 33.25 1.81
C ALA A 161 2.89 32.61 3.19
N MET A 162 3.84 31.68 3.25
CA MET A 162 4.28 31.04 4.48
C MET A 162 5.80 31.20 4.59
N SER A 163 6.30 31.42 5.79
CA SER A 163 7.76 31.41 6.00
C SER A 163 8.32 29.98 5.93
N GLU A 164 9.63 29.85 5.67
CA GLU A 164 10.30 28.54 5.71
C GLU A 164 10.15 27.85 7.07
N GLU A 165 10.12 28.63 8.16
CA GLU A 165 9.88 28.13 9.52
C GLU A 165 8.47 27.55 9.66
N GLU A 166 7.45 28.23 9.13
CA GLU A 166 6.07 27.76 9.14
C GLU A 166 5.91 26.49 8.30
N LEU A 167 6.54 26.43 7.12
CA LEU A 167 6.55 25.24 6.28
C LEU A 167 7.23 24.05 6.98
N ALA A 168 8.37 24.29 7.62
CA ALA A 168 9.08 23.27 8.39
C ALA A 168 8.23 22.75 9.57
N GLY A 169 7.58 23.66 10.32
CA GLY A 169 6.67 23.29 11.40
C GLY A 169 5.49 22.44 10.93
N VAL A 170 4.85 22.79 9.82
CA VAL A 170 3.75 22.00 9.25
C VAL A 170 4.20 20.62 8.79
N ARG A 171 5.37 20.53 8.13
CA ARG A 171 5.95 19.24 7.71
C ARG A 171 6.25 18.36 8.92
N GLU A 172 6.83 18.92 9.96
CA GLU A 172 7.17 18.21 11.19
C GLU A 172 5.92 17.76 11.97
N GLY A 173 4.93 18.63 12.14
CA GLY A 173 3.67 18.28 12.80
C GLY A 173 2.89 17.20 12.04
N ALA A 174 2.87 17.26 10.70
CA ALA A 174 2.28 16.22 9.88
C ALA A 174 3.05 14.90 9.96
N ARG A 175 4.38 14.94 10.03
CA ARG A 175 5.21 13.74 10.26
C ARG A 175 4.90 13.12 11.61
N ALA A 176 4.90 13.91 12.68
CA ALA A 176 4.60 13.45 14.02
C ALA A 176 3.18 12.84 14.10
N TYR A 177 2.19 13.46 13.45
CA TYR A 177 0.85 12.89 13.32
C TYR A 177 0.87 11.51 12.68
N LEU A 178 1.48 11.39 11.50
CA LEU A 178 1.46 10.16 10.70
C LEU A 178 2.24 9.02 11.38
N SER A 179 3.40 9.33 11.98
CA SER A 179 4.19 8.35 12.73
C SER A 179 3.43 7.83 13.95
N ARG A 180 2.61 8.66 14.60
CA ARG A 180 1.81 8.25 15.76
C ARG A 180 0.47 7.63 15.37
N LEU A 181 0.00 7.80 14.14
CA LEU A 181 -1.36 7.42 13.76
C LEU A 181 -1.62 5.92 13.89
N TYR A 182 -0.70 5.09 13.39
CA TYR A 182 -0.83 3.63 13.36
C TYR A 182 0.12 2.90 14.33
N GLU A 183 0.81 3.65 15.20
CA GLU A 183 1.60 3.05 16.28
C GLU A 183 0.69 2.20 17.20
N GLY A 184 1.15 0.98 17.52
CA GLY A 184 0.43 0.02 18.33
C GLY A 184 -0.11 -1.16 17.53
N GLU A 185 0.30 -2.35 17.93
CA GLU A 185 0.05 -3.64 17.27
C GLU A 185 -1.43 -3.88 16.94
N LYS A 186 -2.32 -3.63 17.90
CA LYS A 186 -3.76 -3.88 17.71
C LYS A 186 -4.38 -2.99 16.64
N LEU A 187 -4.03 -1.70 16.62
CA LEU A 187 -4.57 -0.76 15.63
C LEU A 187 -4.02 -1.07 14.24
N SER A 188 -2.72 -1.34 14.12
CA SER A 188 -2.11 -1.69 12.84
C SER A 188 -2.66 -3.01 12.29
N TRP A 189 -2.96 -3.99 13.15
CA TRP A 189 -3.65 -5.22 12.73
C TRP A 189 -5.02 -4.96 12.11
N PHE A 190 -5.92 -4.20 12.75
CA PHE A 190 -7.22 -3.89 12.14
C PHE A 190 -7.13 -2.96 10.92
N ALA A 191 -5.99 -2.31 10.71
CA ALA A 191 -5.78 -1.41 9.59
C ALA A 191 -5.12 -2.07 8.37
N ALA A 192 -4.28 -3.10 8.57
CA ALA A 192 -3.50 -3.76 7.51
C ALA A 192 -3.47 -5.31 7.60
N GLY A 193 -4.12 -5.92 8.58
CA GLY A 193 -4.09 -7.37 8.80
C GLY A 193 -4.65 -8.15 7.62
N SER A 194 -5.72 -7.67 6.97
CA SER A 194 -6.25 -8.30 5.75
C SER A 194 -5.22 -8.29 4.62
N LEU A 195 -4.41 -7.24 4.50
CA LEU A 195 -3.31 -7.16 3.53
C LEU A 195 -2.17 -8.10 3.87
N MET A 196 -1.79 -8.22 5.15
CA MET A 196 -0.81 -9.20 5.58
C MET A 196 -1.26 -10.64 5.35
N LYS A 197 -2.52 -10.95 5.68
CA LYS A 197 -3.12 -12.27 5.43
C LYS A 197 -3.11 -12.58 3.94
N TYR A 198 -3.57 -11.64 3.12
CA TYR A 198 -3.53 -11.76 1.67
C TYR A 198 -2.12 -12.06 1.14
N VAL A 199 -1.08 -11.39 1.65
CA VAL A 199 0.32 -11.67 1.29
C VAL A 199 0.69 -13.11 1.62
N CYS A 200 0.41 -13.56 2.84
CA CYS A 200 0.71 -14.93 3.28
C CYS A 200 -0.03 -15.97 2.41
N ASP A 201 -1.33 -15.79 2.18
CA ASP A 201 -2.15 -16.71 1.39
C ASP A 201 -1.64 -16.78 -0.06
N THR A 202 -1.36 -15.62 -0.67
CA THR A 202 -0.89 -15.51 -2.05
C THR A 202 0.44 -16.22 -2.24
N PHE A 203 1.42 -15.96 -1.38
CA PHE A 203 2.74 -16.58 -1.50
C PHE A 203 2.70 -18.08 -1.20
N THR A 204 1.82 -18.52 -0.30
CA THR A 204 1.57 -19.94 -0.06
C THR A 204 0.98 -20.61 -1.31
N HIS A 205 0.07 -19.94 -2.01
CA HIS A 205 -0.53 -20.44 -3.25
C HIS A 205 0.47 -20.48 -4.42
N VAL A 206 1.28 -19.43 -4.57
CA VAL A 206 2.31 -19.38 -5.64
C VAL A 206 3.32 -20.51 -5.51
N HIS A 207 3.69 -20.86 -4.29
CA HIS A 207 4.58 -22.00 -4.05
C HIS A 207 3.95 -23.35 -4.43
N SER A 208 2.63 -23.50 -4.28
CA SER A 208 1.94 -24.77 -4.50
C SER A 208 1.33 -24.94 -5.90
N SER A 209 1.32 -23.90 -6.73
CA SER A 209 0.70 -23.90 -8.06
C SER A 209 1.60 -23.30 -9.14
N ALA A 210 1.85 -24.07 -10.20
CA ALA A 210 2.62 -23.63 -11.36
C ALA A 210 1.93 -22.49 -12.15
N GLU A 211 0.60 -22.41 -12.06
CA GLU A 211 -0.25 -21.44 -12.77
C GLU A 211 -0.49 -20.16 -11.97
N ALA A 212 0.09 -20.02 -10.79
CA ALA A 212 -0.16 -18.88 -9.93
C ALA A 212 0.39 -17.56 -10.50
N THR A 213 -0.29 -16.46 -10.14
CA THR A 213 0.15 -15.10 -10.44
C THR A 213 1.58 -14.85 -9.97
N ARG A 214 2.45 -14.38 -10.88
CA ARG A 214 3.87 -14.12 -10.60
C ARG A 214 4.16 -12.66 -10.26
N PHE A 215 3.36 -11.72 -10.77
CA PHE A 215 3.43 -10.31 -10.46
C PHE A 215 2.07 -9.73 -10.12
N GLY A 216 2.05 -8.79 -9.18
CA GLY A 216 0.82 -8.34 -8.59
C GLY A 216 0.94 -6.94 -8.00
N LEU A 217 0.01 -6.08 -8.41
CA LEU A 217 0.02 -4.66 -8.10
C LEU A 217 -1.25 -4.29 -7.35
N LEU A 218 -1.06 -3.79 -6.13
CA LEU A 218 -2.13 -3.33 -5.26
C LEU A 218 -2.04 -1.81 -5.08
N VAL A 219 -3.01 -1.07 -5.61
CA VAL A 219 -3.00 0.39 -5.59
C VAL A 219 -3.97 0.92 -4.53
N GLY A 220 -3.39 1.38 -3.41
CA GLY A 220 -4.12 1.85 -2.23
C GLY A 220 -3.84 3.32 -1.88
N HIS A 221 -3.59 3.57 -0.59
CA HIS A 221 -3.40 4.92 -0.05
C HIS A 221 -2.15 5.00 0.83
N ASP A 222 -1.72 6.22 1.14
CA ASP A 222 -0.69 6.51 2.14
C ASP A 222 -0.96 5.79 3.48
N SER A 223 -2.22 5.79 3.91
CA SER A 223 -2.71 5.14 5.12
C SER A 223 -2.58 3.62 5.06
N THR A 224 -2.68 3.02 3.87
CA THR A 224 -2.45 1.59 3.64
C THR A 224 -0.98 1.25 3.89
N LEU A 225 -0.06 2.03 3.31
CA LEU A 225 1.38 1.83 3.46
C LEU A 225 1.84 2.09 4.89
N LEU A 226 1.32 3.13 5.56
CA LEU A 226 1.65 3.42 6.95
C LEU A 226 1.15 2.34 7.90
N ALA A 227 -0.09 1.87 7.72
CA ALA A 227 -0.63 0.78 8.51
C ALA A 227 0.16 -0.51 8.31
N LEU A 228 0.55 -0.83 7.07
CA LEU A 228 1.37 -1.99 6.74
C LEU A 228 2.76 -1.90 7.38
N GLN A 229 3.45 -0.76 7.25
CA GLN A 229 4.73 -0.50 7.91
C GLN A 229 4.64 -0.73 9.43
N SER A 230 3.59 -0.20 10.07
CA SER A 230 3.36 -0.39 11.51
C SER A 230 2.97 -1.83 11.88
N ALA A 231 2.27 -2.54 11.00
CA ALA A 231 1.85 -3.92 11.24
C ALA A 231 3.03 -4.89 11.13
N LEU A 232 3.99 -4.62 10.24
CA LEU A 232 5.20 -5.42 10.07
C LEU A 232 6.20 -5.28 11.23
N LEU A 233 5.86 -4.52 12.30
CA LEU A 233 6.71 -4.32 13.48
C LEU A 233 8.13 -3.91 13.11
N ILE A 234 8.24 -3.07 12.10
CA ILE A 234 9.53 -2.47 11.78
C ILE A 234 9.80 -1.50 12.93
N ASP A 235 10.66 -1.92 13.85
CA ASP A 235 11.22 -1.11 14.94
C ASP A 235 12.17 -0.06 14.35
N SER A 236 11.77 0.61 13.27
CA SER A 236 12.47 1.78 12.77
C SER A 236 11.82 3.00 13.41
N PRO A 237 12.56 3.77 14.24
CA PRO A 237 12.11 5.09 14.69
C PRO A 237 11.84 6.08 13.53
N ALA A 238 12.06 5.66 12.28
CA ALA A 238 11.72 6.39 11.06
C ALA A 238 10.64 5.65 10.26
N ILE A 239 9.37 5.69 10.70
CA ILE A 239 8.23 5.49 9.78
C ILE A 239 8.47 6.40 8.58
N ARG A 240 8.66 5.81 7.41
CA ARG A 240 8.89 6.56 6.18
C ARG A 240 7.55 7.03 5.68
N LEU A 241 7.39 8.36 5.64
CA LEU A 241 6.16 8.96 5.13
C LEU A 241 6.06 8.69 3.62
N PRO A 242 4.98 8.05 3.16
CA PRO A 242 4.75 7.86 1.73
C PRO A 242 4.67 9.21 1.00
N GLN A 243 5.32 9.27 -0.15
CA GLN A 243 5.15 10.32 -1.15
C GLN A 243 4.20 9.83 -2.27
N PHE A 244 3.88 10.70 -3.23
CA PHE A 244 3.15 10.27 -4.41
C PHE A 244 3.96 9.21 -5.16
N GLY A 245 3.33 8.08 -5.46
CA GLY A 245 3.97 6.95 -6.12
C GLY A 245 4.85 6.08 -5.20
N SER A 246 4.91 6.34 -3.90
CA SER A 246 5.59 5.43 -2.97
C SER A 246 4.99 4.03 -3.01
N MET A 247 5.83 3.04 -2.84
CA MET A 247 5.47 1.63 -2.92
C MET A 247 6.18 0.78 -1.88
N VAL A 248 5.51 -0.30 -1.48
CA VAL A 248 6.12 -1.43 -0.77
C VAL A 248 6.10 -2.60 -1.74
N GLU A 249 7.27 -3.12 -2.04
CA GLU A 249 7.44 -4.37 -2.76
C GLU A 249 7.61 -5.48 -1.73
N VAL A 250 6.98 -6.61 -2.01
CA VAL A 250 7.17 -7.85 -1.27
C VAL A 250 7.73 -8.84 -2.27
N ARG A 251 8.88 -9.44 -1.98
CA ARG A 251 9.57 -10.34 -2.90
C ARG A 251 9.71 -11.69 -2.22
N LEU A 252 9.27 -12.75 -2.89
CA LEU A 252 9.44 -14.14 -2.44
C LEU A 252 10.51 -14.82 -3.27
N TYR A 253 11.53 -15.37 -2.63
CA TYR A 253 12.61 -16.13 -3.26
C TYR A 253 12.57 -17.58 -2.82
N GLN A 254 12.98 -18.47 -3.71
CA GLN A 254 13.24 -19.87 -3.40
C GLN A 254 14.75 -20.12 -3.39
N ASP A 255 15.29 -20.62 -2.27
CA ASP A 255 16.70 -20.96 -2.18
C ASP A 255 16.99 -22.21 -3.02
N THR A 256 17.70 -22.03 -4.13
CA THR A 256 18.10 -23.08 -5.07
C THR A 256 19.57 -23.45 -4.90
N THR A 257 20.05 -23.62 -3.67
CA THR A 257 21.42 -24.10 -3.40
C THR A 257 21.72 -25.54 -3.87
N SER A 258 20.84 -26.16 -4.66
CA SER A 258 21.08 -27.47 -5.31
C SER A 258 20.91 -27.52 -6.83
N ALA A 259 20.43 -26.47 -7.49
CA ALA A 259 20.39 -26.42 -8.97
C ALA A 259 20.27 -24.98 -9.45
N SER A 260 21.18 -24.61 -10.34
CA SER A 260 21.23 -23.33 -11.05
C SER A 260 19.89 -22.84 -11.59
N ASP A 261 19.69 -21.53 -11.43
CA ASP A 261 18.72 -20.63 -12.08
C ASP A 261 17.33 -20.50 -11.44
N GLY A 262 17.08 -19.32 -10.86
CA GLY A 262 15.73 -18.84 -10.53
C GLY A 262 15.70 -17.77 -9.44
N VAL A 263 15.75 -16.49 -9.84
CA VAL A 263 15.25 -15.40 -8.99
C VAL A 263 13.74 -15.34 -9.25
N GLU A 264 12.95 -16.02 -8.42
CA GLU A 264 11.53 -15.67 -8.32
C GLU A 264 11.44 -14.40 -7.47
N SER A 265 10.73 -13.40 -7.97
CA SER A 265 10.37 -12.20 -7.20
C SER A 265 8.85 -12.07 -7.28
N VAL A 266 8.15 -12.79 -6.42
CA VAL A 266 6.68 -12.82 -6.50
C VAL A 266 6.10 -11.50 -6.01
N CYS A 267 5.37 -10.79 -6.87
CA CYS A 267 4.51 -9.67 -6.50
C CYS A 267 3.03 -10.12 -6.60
N LEU A 268 2.15 -9.58 -5.76
CA LEU A 268 0.96 -10.25 -5.19
C LEU A 268 -0.35 -10.31 -6.04
N GLY A 269 -0.83 -11.52 -6.39
CA GLY A 269 -2.17 -11.79 -6.98
C GLY A 269 -3.26 -12.21 -5.98
N PRO A 270 -4.53 -12.38 -6.36
CA PRO A 270 -5.62 -12.63 -5.43
C PRO A 270 -5.60 -14.05 -4.86
N ALA A 271 -5.58 -14.16 -3.53
CA ALA A 271 -5.98 -15.40 -2.87
C ALA A 271 -7.49 -15.60 -3.07
N GLY A 272 -7.88 -16.73 -3.68
CA GLY A 272 -9.27 -17.16 -3.75
C GLY A 272 -9.89 -17.29 -2.35
N GLU A 273 -11.21 -17.17 -2.27
CA GLU A 273 -11.96 -17.25 -1.01
C GLU A 273 -11.70 -18.59 -0.30
N GLY A 274 -11.11 -18.53 0.90
CA GLY A 274 -11.02 -19.65 1.84
C GLY A 274 -10.07 -20.78 1.41
N PHE A 275 -8.80 -20.68 1.81
CA PHE A 275 -7.88 -21.82 1.76
C PHE A 275 -7.55 -22.28 3.19
N ASP A 276 -7.87 -23.54 3.48
CA ASP A 276 -7.69 -24.21 4.78
C ASP A 276 -6.54 -25.24 4.65
N GLY A 277 -5.39 -24.77 4.15
CA GLY A 277 -4.25 -25.61 3.78
C GLY A 277 -3.22 -25.76 4.89
N ASP A 278 -2.87 -27.01 5.20
CA ASP A 278 -1.86 -27.41 6.18
C ASP A 278 -0.46 -26.83 5.86
N ILE A 279 0.26 -26.36 6.89
CA ILE A 279 1.45 -25.49 6.83
C ILE A 279 2.77 -26.31 6.69
N ALA A 280 2.68 -27.65 6.67
CA ALA A 280 3.83 -28.53 6.71
C ALA A 280 4.56 -28.65 5.35
N GLY A 281 5.65 -27.87 5.15
CA GLY A 281 6.57 -28.04 4.01
C GLY A 281 7.51 -26.86 3.65
N ARG A 282 7.43 -25.73 4.34
CA ARG A 282 7.94 -24.41 3.89
C ARG A 282 9.43 -24.11 4.19
N GLY A 283 10.32 -25.09 4.05
CA GLY A 283 11.73 -24.98 4.51
C GLY A 283 12.59 -23.88 3.85
N ASP A 284 12.34 -23.53 2.59
CA ASP A 284 13.35 -22.89 1.71
C ASP A 284 12.88 -21.58 1.04
N LEU A 285 11.79 -20.98 1.50
CA LEU A 285 11.28 -19.72 0.94
C LEU A 285 11.64 -18.53 1.82
N SER A 286 12.36 -17.55 1.25
CA SER A 286 12.65 -16.28 1.91
C SER A 286 11.76 -15.15 1.38
N ILE A 287 11.44 -14.21 2.26
CA ILE A 287 10.64 -13.03 1.94
C ILE A 287 11.42 -11.77 2.26
N GLU A 288 11.40 -10.81 1.35
CA GLU A 288 11.95 -9.47 1.55
C GLU A 288 10.87 -8.41 1.36
N TRP A 289 10.97 -7.35 2.18
CA TRP A 289 10.14 -6.17 2.08
C TRP A 289 11.02 -4.97 1.69
N VAL A 290 10.64 -4.28 0.62
CA VAL A 290 11.40 -3.14 0.07
C VAL A 290 10.47 -1.92 0.00
N PHE A 291 10.85 -0.83 0.67
CA PHE A 291 10.12 0.44 0.64
C PHE A 291 10.90 1.45 -0.19
N ASP A 292 10.30 1.91 -1.30
CA ASP A 292 10.89 2.87 -2.25
C ASP A 292 12.34 2.48 -2.62
N GLY A 293 12.53 1.22 -3.01
CA GLY A 293 13.82 0.67 -3.45
C GLY A 293 14.85 0.41 -2.34
N ARG A 294 14.48 0.52 -1.07
CA ARG A 294 15.38 0.17 0.06
C ARG A 294 14.81 -0.96 0.89
N LEU A 295 15.65 -1.93 1.23
CA LEU A 295 15.31 -3.02 2.13
C LEU A 295 14.81 -2.46 3.46
N MET A 296 13.75 -3.06 3.99
CA MET A 296 13.17 -2.71 5.28
C MET A 296 13.83 -3.55 6.38
N ASP A 297 14.83 -2.98 7.05
CA ASP A 297 15.51 -3.62 8.18
C ASP A 297 14.67 -3.51 9.48
N GLY A 298 14.66 -4.56 10.31
CA GLY A 298 14.21 -4.46 11.71
C GLY A 298 12.82 -5.02 12.06
N GLY A 299 12.34 -6.07 11.39
CA GLY A 299 11.16 -6.86 11.78
C GLY A 299 11.26 -8.29 11.22
N PRO A 300 10.18 -9.10 11.15
CA PRO A 300 10.12 -10.34 10.35
C PRO A 300 10.27 -10.10 8.82
N THR A 301 10.85 -8.97 8.43
CA THR A 301 10.90 -8.36 7.10
C THR A 301 12.06 -8.82 6.23
N GLY A 302 12.94 -9.65 6.79
CA GLY A 302 13.88 -10.51 6.08
C GLY A 302 13.90 -11.84 6.81
N GLY A 303 13.31 -12.87 6.24
CA GLY A 303 13.10 -14.13 6.95
C GLY A 303 12.38 -15.16 6.12
N ARG A 304 11.86 -16.20 6.77
CA ARG A 304 11.13 -17.26 6.07
C ARG A 304 9.66 -16.87 5.91
N LEU A 305 9.03 -17.30 4.81
CA LEU A 305 7.58 -17.13 4.64
C LEU A 305 6.77 -17.69 5.83
N THR A 306 7.26 -18.76 6.46
CA THR A 306 6.69 -19.35 7.68
C THR A 306 6.57 -18.35 8.82
N ASP A 307 7.53 -17.45 8.96
CA ASP A 307 7.60 -16.54 10.10
C ASP A 307 6.54 -15.44 9.95
N LEU A 308 6.38 -14.91 8.73
CA LEU A 308 5.29 -13.98 8.40
C LEU A 308 3.93 -14.62 8.69
N CYS A 309 3.70 -15.82 8.17
CA CYS A 309 2.42 -16.50 8.34
C CYS A 309 2.15 -16.85 9.81
N SER A 310 3.17 -17.27 10.57
CA SER A 310 3.03 -17.49 12.01
C SER A 310 2.63 -16.21 12.77
N VAL A 311 3.17 -15.04 12.37
CA VAL A 311 2.76 -13.74 12.92
C VAL A 311 1.30 -13.41 12.56
N VAL A 312 0.88 -13.72 11.34
CA VAL A 312 -0.52 -13.55 10.90
C VAL A 312 -1.45 -14.44 11.73
N ASP A 313 -1.14 -15.72 11.89
CA ASP A 313 -1.93 -16.69 12.65
C ASP A 313 -2.03 -16.30 14.13
N ALA A 314 -0.92 -15.96 14.76
CA ALA A 314 -0.89 -15.51 16.15
C ALA A 314 -1.75 -14.25 16.38
N ARG A 315 -1.81 -13.35 15.39
CA ARG A 315 -2.65 -12.14 15.48
C ARG A 315 -4.10 -12.39 15.18
N LEU A 316 -4.41 -13.30 14.26
CA LEU A 316 -5.77 -13.80 14.05
C LEU A 316 -6.32 -14.41 15.34
N GLU A 317 -5.53 -15.24 16.03
CA GLU A 317 -5.91 -15.81 17.33
C GLU A 317 -6.10 -14.72 18.40
N ARG A 318 -5.15 -13.79 18.50
CA ARG A 318 -5.15 -12.78 19.57
C ARG A 318 -6.20 -11.68 19.39
N TYR A 319 -6.44 -11.24 18.17
CA TYR A 319 -7.26 -10.06 17.88
C TYR A 319 -8.53 -10.36 17.09
N GLY A 320 -8.60 -11.50 16.42
CA GLY A 320 -9.67 -11.89 15.50
C GLY A 320 -9.41 -11.42 14.07
N ASP A 321 -10.37 -11.76 13.20
CA ASP A 321 -10.35 -11.37 11.79
C ASP A 321 -10.34 -9.83 11.64
N PRO A 322 -9.36 -9.25 10.93
CA PRO A 322 -9.29 -7.81 10.70
C PRO A 322 -10.42 -7.27 9.80
N ALA A 323 -11.10 -8.12 9.02
CA ALA A 323 -12.22 -7.75 8.14
C ALA A 323 -13.60 -7.80 8.82
N ALA A 324 -13.71 -8.38 10.03
CA ALA A 324 -14.95 -8.48 10.81
C ALA A 324 -15.33 -7.16 11.52
#